data_AF-A0A662HA19-F1
#
_entry.id   AF-A0A662HA19-F1
#
_cell.length_a   1.000
_cell.length_b   1.000
_cell.length_c   1.000
_cell.angle_alpha   90.00
_cell.angle_beta   90.00
_cell.angle_gamma   90.00
#
_symmetry.space_group_name_H-M   'P 1'
#
loop_
_entity.id
_entity.type
_entity.pdbx_description
1 polymer ?
#
loop_
_entity_poly.entity_id
_entity_poly.type
_entity_poly.pdbx_seq_one_letter_code
_entity_poly.pdbx_strand_id
1 'polypeptide(L)'
;MGGEDKKVFQELSSLETEQRNPLSESLSRMETYDVLRVINEEDKKVAFVVEKELPLIAKAVDTIVAALRNGGKWFYVGAGTSGRLAVIDVAELLPTYNVG
;
A
#
# COMPACT_ATOMS: atom_id res chain seq x y z
N MET A 1 8.59 18.14 -25.26
CA MET A 1 7.57 18.01 -24.19
C MET A 1 6.69 19.23 -24.23
N GLY A 2 5.40 19.04 -24.46
CA GLY A 2 4.42 20.13 -24.44
C GLY A 2 4.31 20.76 -23.04
N GLY A 3 3.65 21.92 -22.95
CA GLY A 3 3.44 22.59 -21.66
C GLY A 3 2.63 21.75 -20.66
N GLU A 4 1.74 20.88 -21.17
CA GLU A 4 0.95 19.95 -20.38
C GLU A 4 1.79 18.80 -19.80
N ASP A 5 2.66 18.17 -20.61
CA ASP A 5 3.58 17.12 -20.16
C ASP A 5 4.49 17.60 -19.01
N LYS A 6 4.96 18.85 -19.10
CA LYS A 6 5.80 19.45 -18.06
C LYS A 6 5.05 19.64 -16.75
N LYS A 7 3.78 20.00 -16.81
CA LYS A 7 2.93 20.18 -15.64
C LYS A 7 2.66 18.84 -14.95
N VAL A 8 2.30 17.81 -15.71
CA VAL A 8 2.09 16.45 -15.19
C VAL A 8 3.37 15.90 -14.55
N PHE A 9 4.52 16.08 -15.20
CA PHE A 9 5.80 15.64 -14.66
C PHE A 9 6.14 16.32 -13.32
N GLN A 10 5.87 17.63 -13.19
CA GLN A 10 6.10 18.37 -11.95
C GLN A 10 5.17 17.90 -10.82
N GLU A 11 3.91 17.60 -11.14
CA GLU A 11 2.95 17.06 -10.20
C GLU A 11 3.39 15.68 -9.68
N LEU A 12 3.76 14.76 -10.58
CA LEU A 12 4.26 13.43 -10.20
C LEU A 12 5.51 13.52 -9.33
N SER A 13 6.46 14.39 -9.70
CA SER A 13 7.70 14.59 -8.93
C SER A 13 7.47 15.11 -7.50
N SER A 14 6.30 15.66 -7.21
CA SER A 14 5.95 16.14 -5.87
C SER A 14 5.35 15.06 -4.96
N LEU A 15 4.89 13.93 -5.52
CA LEU A 15 4.28 12.84 -4.77
C LEU A 15 5.34 12.08 -3.96
N GLU A 16 5.07 11.80 -2.69
CA GLU A 16 5.99 11.07 -1.82
C GLU A 16 6.40 9.71 -2.39
N THR A 17 5.47 9.00 -3.06
CA THR A 17 5.73 7.69 -3.68
C THR A 17 6.70 7.73 -4.85
N GLU A 18 6.87 8.89 -5.48
CA GLU A 18 7.78 9.11 -6.61
C GLU A 18 9.11 9.73 -6.17
N GLN A 19 9.27 10.05 -4.88
CA GLN A 19 10.53 10.56 -4.34
C GLN A 19 11.57 9.45 -4.19
N ARG A 20 12.84 9.84 -4.34
CA ARG A 20 13.97 8.93 -4.12
C ARG A 20 14.25 8.80 -2.63
N ASN A 21 14.45 7.58 -2.16
CA ASN A 21 14.97 7.34 -0.81
C ASN A 21 16.49 7.60 -0.77
N PRO A 22 16.99 8.54 0.06
CA PRO A 22 18.41 8.83 0.16
C PRO A 22 19.28 7.62 0.56
N LEU A 23 18.72 6.69 1.35
CA LEU A 23 19.42 5.50 1.81
C LEU A 23 19.70 4.48 0.70
N SER A 24 19.04 4.61 -0.46
CA SER A 24 19.19 3.72 -1.61
C SER A 24 19.80 4.39 -2.85
N GLU A 25 20.40 5.59 -2.72
CA GLU A 25 20.99 6.29 -3.88
C GLU A 25 22.08 5.49 -4.60
N SER A 26 22.86 4.71 -3.86
CA SER A 26 23.96 3.88 -4.36
C SER A 26 23.64 2.38 -4.34
N LEU A 27 22.35 2.01 -4.27
CA LEU A 27 21.90 0.61 -4.11
C LEU A 27 22.53 -0.36 -5.13
N SER A 28 22.69 0.08 -6.39
CA SER A 28 23.28 -0.73 -7.47
C SER A 28 24.78 -1.01 -7.32
N ARG A 29 25.46 -0.36 -6.37
CA ARG A 29 26.89 -0.50 -6.09
C ARG A 29 27.16 -1.14 -4.72
N MET A 30 26.12 -1.45 -3.96
CA MET A 30 26.24 -2.07 -2.65
C MET A 30 26.43 -3.58 -2.78
N GLU A 31 27.11 -4.17 -1.79
CA GLU A 31 27.11 -5.62 -1.62
C GLU A 31 25.70 -6.12 -1.30
N THR A 32 25.39 -7.35 -1.66
CA THR A 32 24.04 -7.92 -1.52
C THR A 32 23.52 -7.83 -0.09
N TYR A 33 24.37 -8.07 0.92
CA TYR A 33 23.98 -7.95 2.32
C TYR A 33 23.49 -6.54 2.67
N ASP A 34 24.19 -5.50 2.20
CA ASP A 34 23.81 -4.12 2.47
C ASP A 34 22.51 -3.72 1.76
N VAL A 35 22.28 -4.22 0.53
CA VAL A 35 20.99 -4.05 -0.16
C VAL A 35 19.85 -4.65 0.66
N LEU A 36 20.01 -5.89 1.11
CA LEU A 36 19.00 -6.56 1.93
C LEU A 36 18.78 -5.85 3.27
N ARG A 37 19.83 -5.31 3.87
CA ARG A 37 19.73 -4.50 5.09
C ARG A 37 18.93 -3.23 4.85
N VAL A 38 19.18 -2.49 3.75
CA VAL A 38 18.40 -1.28 3.42
C VAL A 38 16.92 -1.62 3.26
N ILE A 39 16.60 -2.68 2.51
CA ILE A 39 15.20 -3.13 2.33
C ILE A 39 14.57 -3.46 3.70
N ASN A 40 15.25 -4.25 4.53
CA ASN A 40 14.71 -4.66 5.82
C ASN A 40 14.52 -3.48 6.79
N GLU A 41 15.41 -2.49 6.80
CA GLU A 41 15.25 -1.29 7.61
C GLU A 41 14.07 -0.42 7.16
N GLU A 42 13.77 -0.37 5.86
CA GLU A 42 12.55 0.28 5.36
C GLU A 42 11.28 -0.50 5.71
N ASP A 43 11.30 -1.83 5.58
CA ASP A 43 10.15 -2.69 5.92
C ASP A 43 9.73 -2.53 7.39
N LYS A 44 10.70 -2.40 8.31
CA LYS A 44 10.42 -2.16 9.75
C LYS A 44 9.58 -0.91 9.99
N LYS A 45 9.68 0.11 9.13
CA LYS A 45 8.93 1.37 9.28
C LYS A 45 7.43 1.19 9.05
N VAL A 46 7.04 0.20 8.24
CA VAL A 46 5.65 0.01 7.81
C VAL A 46 4.73 -0.20 9.01
N ALA A 47 5.09 -1.10 9.93
CA ALA A 47 4.26 -1.39 11.09
C ALA A 47 4.02 -0.15 11.97
N PHE A 48 5.04 0.70 12.17
CA PHE A 48 4.91 1.94 12.95
C PHE A 48 4.03 2.98 12.28
N VAL A 49 3.95 3.01 10.95
CA VAL A 49 3.02 3.90 10.24
C VAL A 49 1.60 3.35 10.31
N VAL A 50 1.41 2.03 10.12
CA VAL A 50 0.10 1.38 10.29
C VAL A 50 -0.47 1.61 11.69
N GLU A 51 0.37 1.57 12.74
CA GLU A 51 -0.01 1.86 14.11
C GLU A 51 -0.67 3.24 14.26
N LYS A 52 -0.15 4.25 13.55
CA LYS A 52 -0.70 5.62 13.58
C LYS A 52 -2.06 5.71 12.90
N GLU A 53 -2.34 4.83 11.95
CA GLU A 53 -3.58 4.80 11.17
C GLU A 53 -4.69 3.94 11.82
N LEU A 54 -4.41 3.27 12.94
CA LEU A 54 -5.39 2.43 13.65
C LEU A 54 -6.75 3.12 13.91
N PRO A 55 -6.84 4.42 14.25
CA PRO A 55 -8.14 5.09 14.41
C PRO A 55 -8.97 5.12 13.12
N LEU A 56 -8.34 5.33 11.96
CA LEU A 56 -9.04 5.36 10.67
C LEU A 56 -9.38 3.93 10.20
N ILE A 57 -8.47 2.99 10.42
CA ILE A 57 -8.71 1.56 10.14
C ILE A 57 -9.90 1.05 10.97
N ALA A 58 -9.96 1.37 12.28
CA ALA A 58 -11.07 1.00 13.14
C ALA A 58 -12.41 1.55 12.62
N LYS A 59 -12.44 2.83 12.23
CA LYS A 59 -13.64 3.45 11.62
C LYS A 59 -14.06 2.76 10.33
N ALA A 60 -13.11 2.35 9.49
CA ALA A 60 -13.40 1.63 8.26
C ALA A 60 -14.01 0.24 8.56
N VAL A 61 -13.43 -0.49 9.52
CA VAL A 61 -13.95 -1.79 9.99
C VAL A 61 -15.37 -1.64 10.52
N ASP A 62 -15.64 -0.69 11.41
CA ASP A 62 -16.97 -0.46 11.97
C ASP A 62 -18.01 -0.16 10.87
N THR A 63 -17.62 0.63 9.87
CA THR A 63 -18.47 0.97 8.72
C THR A 63 -18.79 -0.28 7.89
N ILE A 64 -17.78 -1.10 7.59
CA ILE A 64 -17.94 -2.34 6.82
C ILE A 64 -18.81 -3.33 7.59
N VAL A 65 -18.58 -3.52 8.88
CA VAL A 65 -19.39 -4.41 9.74
C VAL A 65 -20.84 -3.96 9.77
N ALA A 66 -21.10 -2.66 9.92
CA ALA A 66 -22.46 -2.12 9.87
C ALA A 66 -23.13 -2.36 8.52
N ALA A 67 -22.41 -2.18 7.40
CA ALA A 67 -22.95 -2.45 6.06
C ALA A 67 -23.29 -3.94 5.89
N LEU A 68 -22.38 -4.84 6.28
CA LEU A 68 -22.58 -6.29 6.19
C LEU A 68 -23.77 -6.77 7.03
N ARG A 69 -23.93 -6.26 8.27
CA ARG A 69 -25.07 -6.58 9.14
C ARG A 69 -26.41 -6.17 8.55
N ASN A 70 -26.42 -5.13 7.71
CA ASN A 70 -27.61 -4.65 7.02
C ASN A 70 -27.81 -5.31 5.63
N GLY A 71 -27.10 -6.41 5.34
CA GLY A 71 -27.20 -7.13 4.06
C GLY A 71 -26.46 -6.44 2.90
N GLY A 72 -25.63 -5.44 3.20
CA GLY A 72 -24.78 -4.76 2.24
C GLY A 72 -23.58 -5.60 1.81
N LYS A 73 -22.81 -5.06 0.86
CA LYS A 73 -21.57 -5.64 0.35
C LYS A 73 -20.47 -4.60 0.40
N TRP A 74 -19.23 -5.07 0.38
CA TRP A 74 -18.04 -4.23 0.28
C TRP A 74 -17.19 -4.72 -0.89
N PHE A 75 -16.44 -3.82 -1.51
CA PHE A 75 -15.68 -4.11 -2.72
C PHE A 75 -14.30 -3.46 -2.63
N TYR A 76 -13.28 -4.21 -3.06
CA TYR A 76 -11.99 -3.63 -3.40
C TYR A 76 -11.93 -3.24 -4.87
N VAL A 77 -11.25 -2.14 -5.18
CA VAL A 77 -10.98 -1.71 -6.56
C VAL A 77 -9.54 -1.21 -6.64
N GLY A 78 -8.78 -1.71 -7.61
CA GLY A 78 -7.38 -1.31 -7.80
C GLY A 78 -6.74 -1.92 -9.04
N ALA A 79 -5.59 -1.38 -9.44
CA ALA A 79 -4.78 -1.87 -10.56
C ALA A 79 -3.41 -2.35 -10.05
N GLY A 80 -2.70 -3.12 -10.89
CA GLY A 80 -1.33 -3.57 -10.59
C GLY A 80 -1.22 -4.34 -9.27
N THR A 81 -0.20 -4.02 -8.47
CA THR A 81 0.05 -4.66 -7.16
C THR A 81 -1.13 -4.51 -6.20
N SER A 82 -1.73 -3.32 -6.10
CA SER A 82 -2.85 -3.07 -5.19
C SER A 82 -4.08 -3.93 -5.53
N GLY A 83 -4.40 -4.07 -6.82
CA GLY A 83 -5.49 -4.95 -7.26
C GLY A 83 -5.21 -6.44 -6.97
N ARG A 84 -3.95 -6.88 -7.11
CA ARG A 84 -3.56 -8.27 -6.81
C ARG A 84 -3.60 -8.56 -5.30
N LEU A 85 -3.20 -7.61 -4.45
CA LEU A 85 -3.33 -7.75 -2.99
C LEU A 85 -4.79 -7.92 -2.57
N ALA A 86 -5.71 -7.15 -3.17
CA ALA A 86 -7.14 -7.31 -2.92
C ALA A 86 -7.67 -8.70 -3.30
N VAL A 87 -7.19 -9.29 -4.40
CA VAL A 87 -7.56 -10.66 -4.80
C VAL A 87 -7.06 -11.68 -3.79
N ILE A 88 -5.84 -11.50 -3.26
CA ILE A 88 -5.26 -12.38 -2.25
C ILE A 88 -6.10 -12.34 -0.96
N ASP A 89 -6.45 -11.14 -0.47
CA ASP A 89 -7.27 -11.00 0.74
C ASP A 89 -8.64 -11.67 0.60
N VAL A 90 -9.35 -11.42 -0.51
CA VAL A 90 -10.67 -12.03 -0.76
C VAL A 90 -10.57 -13.56 -0.90
N ALA A 91 -9.49 -14.08 -1.50
CA ALA A 91 -9.28 -15.52 -1.64
C ALA A 91 -9.12 -16.23 -0.29
N GLU A 92 -8.69 -15.52 0.76
CA GLU A 92 -8.54 -16.08 2.11
C GLU A 92 -9.87 -16.13 2.89
N LEU A 93 -10.92 -15.41 2.46
CA LEU A 93 -12.20 -15.34 3.19
C LEU A 93 -12.90 -16.70 3.29
N LEU A 94 -12.99 -17.44 2.18
CA LEU A 94 -13.68 -18.73 2.15
C LEU A 94 -12.98 -19.78 3.03
N PRO A 95 -11.68 -20.06 2.88
CA PRO A 95 -11.02 -21.05 3.72
C PRO A 95 -10.90 -20.63 5.20
N THR A 96 -10.87 -19.33 5.50
CA THR A 96 -10.66 -18.85 6.88
C THR A 96 -11.97 -18.70 7.66
N TYR A 97 -12.99 -18.15 7.03
CA TYR A 97 -14.24 -17.78 7.70
C TYR A 97 -15.47 -18.53 7.16
N ASN A 98 -15.30 -19.38 6.14
CA ASN A 98 -16.40 -20.04 5.44
C ASN A 98 -17.42 -19.04 4.87
N VAL A 99 -16.91 -17.90 4.40
CA VAL A 99 -17.69 -16.83 3.76
C VAL A 99 -17.13 -16.53 2.37
N GLY A 100 -18.02 -16.38 1.39
CA GLY A 100 -17.68 -16.14 -0.02
C GLY A 100 -18.93 -16.09 -0.88
#